data_AF-A0AAX2RRT9-F1
#
_entry.id   AF-A0AAX2RRT9-F1
#
_cell.length_a   1.000
_cell.length_b   1.000
_cell.length_c   1.000
_cell.angle_alpha   90.00
_cell.angle_beta   90.00
_cell.angle_gamma   90.00
#
_symmetry.space_group_name_H-M   'P 1'
#
loop_
_entity.id
_entity.type
_entity.pdbx_description
1 polymer ?
#
loop_
_entity_poly.entity_id
_entity_poly.type
_entity_poly.pdbx_seq_one_letter_code
_entity_poly.pdbx_strand_id
1 'polypeptide(L)'
;MTGQFTRAGVAWFDDVDLEESMSGWYSLAGAGAKRFSRHSDLESDVLWITNLKWENSVRQNLNMHNLRHIDFLPTDLAAMASDLECVPDVVGLRESVTILADAVDAVCMLSQKVYGRDVVSAAKLSSAVQTKLFQKRPEISTEMMQALENAWQRQTTCERPKYSPFIRFAKRHTLRINRALHASRVIAHGVPGGGVERVVNHRFDAQGLLEQDRPFLAKVSIREMHPDAAPVFVFGSNNRRGVQASRRWVTFYELAVMTRLGQVEVLQDEIYFWNEWADVSKQHRLPDILNDSMVAASYSGQIVAEAHLAALVLPVVPRSIAGARTPHRKIYTPSCVSLAAVDRMMTFKLAMAATQANLTPTFYMSGRVYVQTSGEDDELELDDFARDAGLAFPLTVSTEKLQESA
;
A
#
# COMPACT_ATOMS: atom_id res chain seq x y z
N MET A 1 -2.72 7.82 30.08
CA MET A 1 -2.46 9.21 29.65
C MET A 1 -1.87 9.16 28.25
N THR A 2 -2.63 9.51 27.22
CA THR A 2 -2.07 9.67 25.86
C THR A 2 -1.35 11.01 25.81
N GLY A 3 -0.03 10.99 25.94
CA GLY A 3 0.81 12.16 25.69
C GLY A 3 0.56 12.65 24.27
N GLN A 4 0.21 13.93 24.12
CA GLN A 4 0.15 14.55 22.80
C GLN A 4 1.59 14.87 22.39
N PHE A 5 2.12 14.11 21.43
CA PHE A 5 3.44 14.40 20.87
C PHE A 5 3.37 15.66 20.01
N THR A 6 4.19 16.64 20.35
CA THR A 6 4.29 17.90 19.59
C THR A 6 5.45 17.91 18.61
N ARG A 7 6.35 16.91 18.71
CA ARG A 7 7.56 16.75 17.91
C ARG A 7 7.69 15.29 17.49
N ALA A 8 8.20 15.06 16.29
CA ALA A 8 8.61 13.74 15.84
C ALA A 8 10.09 13.72 15.44
N GLY A 9 10.67 12.53 15.49
CA GLY A 9 12.05 12.28 15.11
C GLY A 9 12.24 10.86 14.60
N VAL A 10 13.47 10.57 14.20
CA VAL A 10 13.88 9.23 13.76
C VAL A 10 14.86 8.66 14.76
N ALA A 11 14.66 7.39 15.12
CA ALA A 11 15.62 6.59 15.87
C ALA A 11 15.93 5.32 15.06
N TRP A 12 17.12 5.31 14.45
CA TRP A 12 17.62 4.22 13.63
C TRP A 12 18.53 3.31 14.44
N PHE A 13 18.11 2.07 14.65
CA PHE A 13 18.86 1.05 15.36
C PHE A 13 19.90 0.42 14.43
N ASP A 14 21.10 0.18 14.96
CA ASP A 14 22.17 -0.47 14.18
C ASP A 14 21.85 -1.94 13.91
N ASP A 15 21.23 -2.61 14.88
CA ASP A 15 20.75 -4.00 14.80
C ASP A 15 19.21 -4.00 14.82
N VAL A 16 18.60 -4.45 13.73
CA VAL A 16 17.13 -4.49 13.60
C VAL A 16 16.49 -5.64 14.37
N ASP A 17 17.24 -6.70 14.64
CA ASP A 17 16.79 -7.87 15.41
C ASP A 17 17.05 -7.71 16.90
N LEU A 18 17.89 -6.73 17.26
CA LEU A 18 18.19 -6.31 18.63
C LEU A 18 18.76 -7.48 19.46
N GLU A 19 19.55 -8.34 18.84
CA GLU A 19 20.22 -9.47 19.47
C GLU A 19 21.54 -9.03 20.10
N GLU A 20 22.26 -8.13 19.43
CA GLU A 20 23.61 -7.71 19.82
C GLU A 20 23.61 -6.35 20.53
N SER A 21 22.74 -5.41 20.11
CA SER A 21 22.75 -4.05 20.63
C SER A 21 21.40 -3.34 20.55
N MET A 22 21.16 -2.45 21.53
CA MET A 22 20.08 -1.45 21.51
C MET A 22 20.59 -0.05 21.14
N SER A 23 21.80 0.04 20.58
CA SER A 23 22.39 1.31 20.13
C SER A 23 21.94 1.71 18.74
N GLY A 24 22.13 2.99 18.43
CA GLY A 24 21.81 3.51 17.12
C GLY A 24 22.08 5.00 16.99
N TRP A 25 21.44 5.59 16.00
CA TRP A 25 21.44 7.03 15.74
C TRP A 25 20.03 7.59 15.88
N TYR A 26 19.89 8.76 16.47
CA TYR A 26 18.62 9.47 16.50
C TYR A 26 18.79 10.92 16.11
N SER A 27 17.74 11.51 15.53
CA SER A 27 17.67 12.95 15.30
C SER A 27 16.25 13.50 15.40
N LEU A 28 16.18 14.78 15.74
CA LEU A 28 14.98 15.61 15.72
C LEU A 28 15.08 16.56 14.55
N ALA A 29 13.94 17.04 14.05
CA ALA A 29 13.95 18.04 12.99
C ALA A 29 14.76 19.28 13.38
N GLY A 30 15.60 19.76 12.46
CA GLY A 30 16.53 20.87 12.64
C GLY A 30 17.75 20.59 13.53
N ALA A 31 17.93 19.36 14.01
CA ALA A 31 19.09 18.96 14.80
C ALA A 31 19.94 17.93 14.03
N GLY A 32 21.26 17.91 14.31
CA GLY A 32 22.14 16.86 13.78
C GLY A 32 22.01 15.56 14.57
N ALA A 33 22.10 14.43 13.88
CA ALA A 33 21.97 13.12 14.51
C ALA A 33 23.06 12.83 15.56
N LYS A 34 22.64 12.16 16.64
CA LYS A 34 23.46 11.75 17.78
C LYS A 34 23.39 10.25 17.98
N ARG A 35 24.41 9.68 18.62
CA ARG A 35 24.39 8.28 19.06
C ARG A 35 23.52 8.12 20.30
N PHE A 36 22.79 7.02 20.36
CA PHE A 36 22.21 6.50 21.60
C PHE A 36 22.75 5.09 21.85
N SER A 37 22.85 4.72 23.12
CA SER A 37 23.29 3.37 23.53
C SER A 37 22.14 2.56 24.11
N ARG A 38 21.09 3.22 24.59
CA ARG A 38 19.89 2.61 25.14
C ARG A 38 18.66 3.42 24.77
N HIS A 39 17.49 2.78 24.75
CA HIS A 39 16.21 3.44 24.49
C HIS A 39 15.89 4.56 25.49
N SER A 40 16.42 4.51 26.72
CA SER A 40 16.28 5.56 27.73
C SER A 40 16.93 6.89 27.36
N ASP A 41 17.83 6.88 26.37
CA ASP A 41 18.50 8.09 25.87
C ASP A 41 17.58 8.90 24.94
N LEU A 42 16.43 8.33 24.54
CA LEU A 42 15.45 8.97 23.68
C LEU A 42 14.44 9.78 24.51
N GLU A 43 14.22 11.04 24.14
CA GLU A 43 13.27 11.94 24.80
C GLU A 43 11.84 11.34 24.83
N SER A 44 11.20 11.32 26.01
CA SER A 44 9.91 10.63 26.22
C SER A 44 8.70 11.40 25.68
N ASP A 45 8.84 12.70 25.45
CA ASP A 45 7.84 13.62 24.89
C ASP A 45 7.93 13.75 23.36
N VAL A 46 8.86 13.02 22.73
CA VAL A 46 9.04 12.95 21.27
C VAL A 46 8.49 11.63 20.74
N LEU A 47 7.78 11.71 19.61
CA LEU A 47 7.43 10.53 18.81
C LEU A 47 8.63 10.07 17.96
N TRP A 48 9.14 8.88 18.20
CA TRP A 48 10.25 8.31 17.46
C TRP A 48 9.77 7.27 16.44
N ILE A 49 10.03 7.51 15.16
CA ILE A 49 9.86 6.50 14.11
C ILE A 49 11.16 5.71 13.98
N THR A 50 11.05 4.38 13.96
CA THR A 50 12.20 3.47 13.97
C THR A 50 12.22 2.57 12.74
N ASN A 51 13.39 1.99 12.47
CA ASN A 51 13.58 0.93 11.48
C ASN A 51 13.26 -0.48 12.03
N LEU A 52 12.69 -0.57 13.24
CA LEU A 52 12.39 -1.84 13.89
C LEU A 52 11.03 -2.39 13.46
N LYS A 53 10.93 -3.72 13.33
CA LYS A 53 9.65 -4.41 13.22
C LYS A 53 8.95 -4.49 14.59
N TRP A 54 7.62 -4.60 14.56
CA TRP A 54 6.81 -4.77 15.78
C TRP A 54 7.25 -6.00 16.57
N GLU A 55 7.47 -7.13 15.89
CA GLU A 55 7.84 -8.40 16.53
C GLU A 55 9.16 -8.30 17.28
N ASN A 56 10.17 -7.66 16.68
CA ASN A 56 11.49 -7.49 17.27
C ASN A 56 11.41 -6.58 18.51
N SER A 57 10.60 -5.53 18.42
CA SER A 57 10.39 -4.61 19.55
C SER A 57 9.66 -5.28 20.72
N VAL A 58 8.63 -6.10 20.44
CA VAL A 58 7.90 -6.85 21.46
C VAL A 58 8.81 -7.85 22.16
N ARG A 59 9.64 -8.60 21.41
CA ARG A 59 10.58 -9.58 21.99
C ARG A 59 11.52 -8.94 23.01
N GLN A 60 11.93 -7.69 22.76
CA GLN A 60 12.82 -6.93 23.64
C GLN A 60 12.10 -6.02 24.64
N ASN A 61 10.78 -6.16 24.81
CA ASN A 61 9.95 -5.31 25.67
C ASN A 61 10.04 -3.79 25.36
N LEU A 62 10.32 -3.41 24.11
CA LEU A 62 10.41 -2.03 23.63
C LEU A 62 9.06 -1.46 23.14
N ASN A 63 7.96 -1.85 23.79
CA ASN A 63 6.62 -1.34 23.47
C ASN A 63 6.33 -0.01 24.17
N MET A 64 7.12 1.02 23.82
CA MET A 64 6.98 2.35 24.39
C MET A 64 5.89 3.14 23.66
N HIS A 65 5.11 3.91 24.41
CA HIS A 65 4.01 4.72 23.87
C HIS A 65 4.44 5.76 22.83
N ASN A 66 5.72 6.15 22.84
CA ASN A 66 6.32 7.16 21.97
C ASN A 66 7.21 6.56 20.87
N LEU A 67 7.37 5.23 20.78
CA LEU A 67 8.04 4.56 19.67
C LEU A 67 7.03 4.11 18.62
N ARG A 68 7.40 4.25 17.36
CA ARG A 68 6.64 3.79 16.19
C ARG A 68 7.55 2.93 15.33
N HIS A 69 7.03 1.78 14.94
CA HIS A 69 7.78 0.78 14.18
C HIS A 69 7.84 1.16 12.70
N ILE A 70 8.61 0.37 11.95
CA ILE A 70 8.89 0.56 10.53
C ILE A 70 7.63 0.70 9.66
N ASP A 71 6.50 0.15 10.11
CA ASP A 71 5.22 0.13 9.39
C ASP A 71 4.20 1.20 9.87
N PHE A 72 4.65 2.17 10.66
CA PHE A 72 3.80 3.28 11.09
C PHE A 72 3.39 4.18 9.91
N LEU A 73 4.35 4.57 9.09
CA LEU A 73 4.10 5.28 7.83
C LEU A 73 3.82 4.28 6.70
N PRO A 74 3.07 4.67 5.65
CA PRO A 74 2.86 3.80 4.49
C PRO A 74 4.14 3.58 3.66
N THR A 75 5.14 4.46 3.81
CA THR A 75 6.49 4.32 3.26
C THR A 75 7.46 4.23 4.44
N ASP A 76 8.24 3.15 4.52
CA ASP A 76 9.22 2.96 5.59
C ASP A 76 10.44 3.89 5.44
N LEU A 77 11.27 3.96 6.48
CA LEU A 77 12.42 4.85 6.51
C LEU A 77 13.47 4.54 5.44
N ALA A 78 13.64 3.28 5.02
CA ALA A 78 14.60 2.91 3.98
C ALA A 78 14.13 3.40 2.60
N ALA A 79 12.83 3.23 2.31
CA ALA A 79 12.22 3.77 1.11
C ALA A 79 12.18 5.31 1.13
N MET A 80 11.97 5.94 2.29
CA MET A 80 12.10 7.39 2.42
C MET A 80 13.53 7.87 2.15
N ALA A 81 14.52 7.17 2.69
CA ALA A 81 15.93 7.50 2.47
C ALA A 81 16.29 7.44 0.99
N SER A 82 15.76 6.44 0.30
CA SER A 82 15.94 6.31 -1.14
C SER A 82 15.23 7.41 -1.94
N ASP A 83 14.01 7.79 -1.57
CA ASP A 83 13.26 8.84 -2.27
C ASP A 83 13.93 10.23 -2.08
N LEU A 84 14.61 10.44 -0.95
CA LEU A 84 15.28 11.69 -0.58
C LEU A 84 16.79 11.68 -0.90
N GLU A 85 17.26 10.65 -1.59
CA GLU A 85 18.68 10.47 -1.98
C GLU A 85 19.65 10.49 -0.78
N CYS A 86 19.18 10.08 0.40
CA CYS A 86 19.94 10.03 1.64
C CYS A 86 20.07 8.60 2.17
N VAL A 87 20.43 7.65 1.30
CA VAL A 87 20.62 6.24 1.68
C VAL A 87 21.81 6.09 2.64
N PRO A 88 21.67 5.40 3.80
CA PRO A 88 22.73 5.28 4.80
C PRO A 88 24.10 4.83 4.29
N ASP A 89 24.12 3.88 3.35
CA ASP A 89 25.37 3.34 2.79
C ASP A 89 26.07 4.30 1.83
N VAL A 90 25.36 5.33 1.33
CA VAL A 90 25.87 6.30 0.36
C VAL A 90 26.31 7.59 1.05
N VAL A 91 25.41 8.21 1.83
CA VAL A 91 25.67 9.52 2.46
C VAL A 91 26.13 9.40 3.91
N GLY A 92 26.12 8.20 4.47
CA GLY A 92 26.40 7.93 5.87
C GLY A 92 25.14 8.01 6.74
N LEU A 93 25.08 7.12 7.74
CA LEU A 93 23.91 6.96 8.59
C LEU A 93 23.56 8.22 9.40
N ARG A 94 24.57 8.98 9.85
CA ARG A 94 24.36 10.24 10.61
C ARG A 94 23.61 11.28 9.79
N GLU A 95 24.00 11.48 8.54
CA GLU A 95 23.38 12.45 7.65
C GLU A 95 21.97 11.98 7.25
N SER A 96 21.85 10.69 6.92
CA SER A 96 20.57 10.05 6.58
C SER A 96 19.53 10.24 7.69
N VAL A 97 19.88 9.95 8.94
CA VAL A 97 18.97 10.10 10.09
C VAL A 97 18.60 11.56 10.34
N THR A 98 19.50 12.50 10.03
CA THR A 98 19.22 13.94 10.14
C THR A 98 18.16 14.37 9.12
N ILE A 99 18.36 14.04 7.85
CA ILE A 99 17.42 14.37 6.75
C ILE A 99 16.07 13.67 6.96
N LEU A 100 16.08 12.40 7.34
CA LEU A 100 14.86 11.63 7.59
C LEU A 100 14.05 12.22 8.75
N ALA A 101 14.70 12.74 9.80
CA ALA A 101 13.99 13.36 10.93
C ALA A 101 13.20 14.61 10.49
N ASP A 102 13.75 15.46 9.63
CA ASP A 102 13.04 16.61 9.06
C ASP A 102 11.82 16.17 8.23
N ALA A 103 12.00 15.15 7.39
CA ALA A 103 10.92 14.62 6.56
C ALA A 103 9.80 14.01 7.41
N VAL A 104 10.15 13.21 8.41
CA VAL A 104 9.21 12.57 9.34
C VAL A 104 8.43 13.60 10.14
N ASP A 105 9.10 14.61 10.69
CA ASP A 105 8.44 15.66 11.45
C ASP A 105 7.45 16.44 10.59
N ALA A 106 7.83 16.79 9.36
CA ALA A 106 6.93 17.43 8.39
C ALA A 106 5.70 16.56 8.08
N VAL A 107 5.86 15.23 7.92
CA VAL A 107 4.75 14.28 7.73
C VAL A 107 3.83 14.27 8.95
N CYS A 108 4.39 14.20 10.16
CA CYS A 108 3.62 14.17 11.40
C CYS A 108 2.88 15.48 11.63
N MET A 109 3.53 16.64 11.46
CA MET A 109 2.91 17.96 11.58
C MET A 109 1.76 18.13 10.59
N LEU A 110 1.98 17.77 9.31
CA LEU A 110 0.92 17.86 8.30
C LEU A 110 -0.24 16.91 8.63
N SER A 111 0.06 15.67 9.04
CA SER A 111 -0.97 14.70 9.45
C SER A 111 -1.82 15.22 10.60
N GLN A 112 -1.19 15.82 11.63
CA GLN A 112 -1.88 16.41 12.77
C GLN A 112 -2.74 17.62 12.36
N LYS A 113 -2.24 18.46 11.45
CA LYS A 113 -2.98 19.60 10.91
C LYS A 113 -4.23 19.16 10.15
N VAL A 114 -4.15 18.04 9.41
CA VAL A 114 -5.24 17.52 8.58
C VAL A 114 -6.26 16.72 9.38
N TYR A 115 -5.81 15.81 10.24
CA TYR A 115 -6.66 14.79 10.88
C TYR A 115 -6.79 14.94 12.40
N GLY A 116 -6.11 15.92 13.00
CA GLY A 116 -6.07 16.15 14.44
C GLY A 116 -4.86 15.50 15.12
N ARG A 117 -4.52 16.01 16.31
CA ARG A 117 -3.29 15.66 17.03
C ARG A 117 -3.16 14.18 17.42
N ASP A 118 -4.27 13.50 17.66
CA ASP A 118 -4.30 12.10 18.10
C ASP A 118 -3.92 11.10 16.98
N VAL A 119 -3.82 11.55 15.73
CA VAL A 119 -3.51 10.67 14.59
C VAL A 119 -2.14 10.00 14.72
N VAL A 120 -1.16 10.69 15.31
CA VAL A 120 0.19 10.18 15.50
C VAL A 120 0.35 9.30 16.75
N SER A 121 -0.69 9.24 17.60
CA SER A 121 -0.71 8.36 18.76
C SER A 121 -1.01 6.90 18.41
N ALA A 122 -1.46 6.62 17.18
CA ALA A 122 -1.75 5.26 16.75
C ALA A 122 -0.50 4.50 16.30
N ALA A 123 -0.58 3.17 16.29
CA ALA A 123 0.48 2.30 15.80
C ALA A 123 0.76 2.47 14.29
N LYS A 124 -0.25 2.82 13.49
CA LYS A 124 -0.13 3.11 12.06
C LYS A 124 -0.90 4.37 11.69
N LEU A 125 -0.30 5.21 10.87
CA LEU A 125 -0.91 6.46 10.40
C LEU A 125 -2.18 6.19 9.59
N SER A 126 -2.15 5.25 8.66
CA SER A 126 -3.32 4.88 7.84
C SER A 126 -4.49 4.35 8.69
N SER A 127 -4.23 3.57 9.74
CA SER A 127 -5.26 3.12 10.67
C SER A 127 -5.87 4.27 11.48
N ALA A 128 -5.07 5.25 11.88
CA ALA A 128 -5.57 6.44 12.55
C ALA A 128 -6.44 7.30 11.63
N VAL A 129 -5.98 7.52 10.39
CA VAL A 129 -6.77 8.21 9.36
C VAL A 129 -8.07 7.46 9.11
N GLN A 130 -8.04 6.13 8.95
CA GLN A 130 -9.24 5.30 8.77
C GLN A 130 -10.23 5.50 9.92
N THR A 131 -9.75 5.62 11.14
CA THR A 131 -10.59 5.87 12.31
C THR A 131 -11.29 7.23 12.28
N LYS A 132 -10.68 8.24 11.65
CA LYS A 132 -11.29 9.56 11.43
C LYS A 132 -12.34 9.53 10.33
N LEU A 133 -12.07 8.75 9.29
CA LEU A 133 -12.94 8.59 8.12
C LEU A 133 -14.18 7.73 8.42
N PHE A 134 -14.01 6.64 9.16
CA PHE A 134 -15.05 5.65 9.45
C PHE A 134 -15.47 5.69 10.93
N GLN A 135 -16.18 6.76 11.32
CA GLN A 135 -16.65 6.93 12.70
C GLN A 135 -17.81 5.98 13.05
N LYS A 136 -18.59 5.56 12.05
CA LYS A 136 -19.67 4.60 12.18
C LYS A 136 -19.27 3.29 11.56
N ARG A 137 -19.61 2.18 12.23
CA ARG A 137 -19.42 0.84 11.69
C ARG A 137 -20.31 0.68 10.45
N PRO A 138 -19.75 0.31 9.28
CA PRO A 138 -20.56 0.00 8.11
C PRO A 138 -21.45 -1.22 8.38
N GLU A 139 -22.71 -1.15 7.97
CA GLU A 139 -23.66 -2.26 8.03
C GLU A 139 -23.62 -3.01 6.70
N ILE A 140 -23.17 -4.27 6.74
CA ILE A 140 -23.00 -5.13 5.57
C ILE A 140 -23.46 -6.53 5.97
N SER A 141 -24.31 -7.15 5.14
CA SER A 141 -24.78 -8.52 5.39
C SER A 141 -23.61 -9.51 5.38
N THR A 142 -23.75 -10.63 6.08
CA THR A 142 -22.71 -11.65 6.20
C THR A 142 -22.31 -12.23 4.83
N GLU A 143 -23.29 -12.47 3.97
CA GLU A 143 -23.11 -13.04 2.63
C GLU A 143 -22.31 -12.09 1.73
N MET A 144 -22.67 -10.80 1.75
CA MET A 144 -21.98 -9.78 0.97
C MET A 144 -20.58 -9.52 1.52
N MET A 145 -20.40 -9.53 2.84
CA MET A 145 -19.09 -9.41 3.47
C MET A 145 -18.14 -10.51 2.98
N GLN A 146 -18.62 -11.75 2.86
CA GLN A 146 -17.83 -12.85 2.32
C GLN A 146 -17.46 -12.65 0.84
N ALA A 147 -18.39 -12.16 0.03
CA ALA A 147 -18.13 -11.86 -1.38
C ALA A 147 -17.08 -10.73 -1.52
N LEU A 148 -17.22 -9.66 -0.74
CA LEU A 148 -16.29 -8.54 -0.70
C LEU A 148 -14.90 -8.95 -0.18
N GLU A 149 -14.85 -9.78 0.86
CA GLU A 149 -13.60 -10.34 1.39
C GLU A 149 -12.87 -11.18 0.34
N ASN A 150 -13.59 -12.05 -0.39
CA ASN A 150 -13.03 -12.86 -1.47
C ASN A 150 -12.65 -12.04 -2.71
N ALA A 151 -13.26 -10.87 -2.89
CA ALA A 151 -12.93 -9.95 -3.97
C ALA A 151 -11.75 -9.05 -3.63
N TRP A 152 -11.48 -8.79 -2.35
CA TRP A 152 -10.48 -7.81 -1.96
C TRP A 152 -9.06 -8.32 -2.19
N GLN A 153 -8.30 -7.56 -2.98
CA GLN A 153 -6.90 -7.82 -3.22
C GLN A 153 -6.15 -6.50 -3.32
N ARG A 154 -5.19 -6.28 -2.41
CA ARG A 154 -4.39 -5.05 -2.41
C ARG A 154 -3.21 -5.12 -3.39
N GLN A 155 -2.66 -6.31 -3.60
CA GLN A 155 -1.39 -6.48 -4.25
C GLN A 155 -1.36 -7.70 -5.18
N THR A 156 -0.54 -7.64 -6.21
CA THR A 156 -0.27 -8.78 -7.10
C THR A 156 1.23 -9.02 -7.19
N THR A 157 1.66 -10.26 -6.96
CA THR A 157 3.03 -10.71 -7.19
C THR A 157 3.08 -11.40 -8.55
N CYS A 158 3.77 -10.83 -9.52
CA CYS A 158 3.89 -11.39 -10.87
C CYS A 158 4.53 -12.78 -10.83
N GLU A 159 4.22 -13.62 -11.82
CA GLU A 159 4.92 -14.88 -12.00
C GLU A 159 6.40 -14.62 -12.28
N ARG A 160 7.27 -15.33 -11.55
CA ARG A 160 8.72 -15.21 -11.70
C ARG A 160 9.23 -16.27 -12.69
N PRO A 161 10.23 -15.94 -13.52
CA PRO A 161 10.96 -16.95 -14.27
C PRO A 161 11.54 -17.98 -13.29
N LYS A 162 11.16 -19.27 -13.44
CA LYS A 162 11.53 -20.35 -12.48
C LYS A 162 13.03 -20.62 -12.39
N TYR A 163 13.79 -20.21 -13.40
CA TYR A 163 15.23 -20.38 -13.46
C TYR A 163 15.83 -19.20 -14.23
N SER A 164 16.37 -18.23 -13.50
CA SER A 164 17.32 -17.28 -14.08
C SER A 164 18.60 -17.35 -13.24
N PRO A 165 19.74 -17.80 -13.80
CA PRO A 165 21.02 -17.80 -13.10
C PRO A 165 21.47 -16.38 -12.70
N PHE A 166 20.83 -15.35 -13.27
CA PHE A 166 21.04 -13.93 -12.98
C PHE A 166 20.34 -13.44 -11.71
N ILE A 167 19.49 -14.26 -11.08
CA ILE A 167 18.79 -13.89 -9.83
C ILE A 167 19.77 -13.53 -8.70
N ARG A 168 20.98 -14.12 -8.68
CA ARG A 168 21.99 -13.84 -7.63
C ARG A 168 22.54 -12.41 -7.64
N PHE A 169 22.47 -11.70 -8.77
CA PHE A 169 22.96 -10.32 -8.90
C PHE A 169 21.85 -9.32 -9.22
N ALA A 170 20.61 -9.79 -9.26
CA ALA A 170 19.52 -8.96 -9.67
C ALA A 170 19.14 -7.95 -8.58
N LYS A 171 18.99 -6.69 -8.97
CA LYS A 171 18.52 -5.62 -8.10
C LYS A 171 17.01 -5.47 -8.27
N ARG A 172 16.31 -5.17 -7.18
CA ARG A 172 14.90 -4.82 -7.22
C ARG A 172 14.77 -3.31 -7.05
N HIS A 173 14.20 -2.67 -8.06
CA HIS A 173 13.85 -1.27 -8.07
C HIS A 173 12.35 -1.13 -7.84
N THR A 174 11.95 -0.11 -7.11
CA THR A 174 10.54 0.32 -7.08
C THR A 174 10.38 1.39 -8.16
N LEU A 175 9.24 1.53 -8.81
CA LEU A 175 8.90 2.72 -9.60
C LEU A 175 7.55 3.20 -9.10
N ARG A 176 7.38 4.51 -8.95
CA ARG A 176 6.22 5.05 -8.23
C ARG A 176 5.58 6.21 -8.95
N ILE A 177 4.26 6.18 -9.11
CA ILE A 177 3.50 7.38 -9.50
C ILE A 177 3.55 8.38 -8.34
N ASN A 178 3.69 9.68 -8.61
CA ASN A 178 3.55 10.71 -7.58
C ASN A 178 2.35 10.39 -6.65
N ARG A 179 2.60 10.30 -5.34
CA ARG A 179 1.65 9.66 -4.41
C ARG A 179 0.35 10.45 -4.26
N ALA A 180 0.44 11.78 -4.25
CA ALA A 180 -0.72 12.66 -4.17
C ALA A 180 -1.55 12.58 -5.45
N LEU A 181 -0.89 12.62 -6.62
CA LEU A 181 -1.54 12.43 -7.91
C LEU A 181 -2.22 11.06 -8.02
N HIS A 182 -1.54 10.01 -7.59
CA HIS A 182 -2.08 8.66 -7.58
C HIS A 182 -3.32 8.55 -6.66
N ALA A 183 -3.22 9.04 -5.43
CA ALA A 183 -4.34 9.07 -4.49
C ALA A 183 -5.54 9.82 -5.06
N SER A 184 -5.31 11.00 -5.65
CA SER A 184 -6.35 11.79 -6.30
C SER A 184 -7.01 11.03 -7.45
N ARG A 185 -6.22 10.41 -8.33
CA ARG A 185 -6.73 9.60 -9.45
C ARG A 185 -7.58 8.42 -9.00
N VAL A 186 -7.13 7.67 -7.99
CA VAL A 186 -7.90 6.52 -7.47
C VAL A 186 -9.19 6.98 -6.80
N ILE A 187 -9.14 8.02 -5.96
CA ILE A 187 -10.31 8.53 -5.23
C ILE A 187 -11.33 9.21 -6.15
N ALA A 188 -10.90 9.73 -7.29
CA ALA A 188 -11.79 10.31 -8.31
C ALA A 188 -12.66 9.27 -9.02
N HIS A 189 -12.40 7.97 -8.86
CA HIS A 189 -13.27 6.94 -9.42
C HIS A 189 -14.52 6.76 -8.56
N GLY A 190 -15.66 6.55 -9.22
CA GLY A 190 -16.91 6.23 -8.55
C GLY A 190 -16.78 4.97 -7.69
N VAL A 191 -17.50 4.93 -6.58
CA VAL A 191 -17.60 3.75 -5.71
C VAL A 191 -19.03 3.22 -5.72
N PRO A 192 -19.25 1.93 -5.41
CA PRO A 192 -20.61 1.41 -5.32
C PRO A 192 -21.40 2.10 -4.21
N GLY A 193 -22.58 2.61 -4.55
CA GLY A 193 -23.46 3.36 -3.66
C GLY A 193 -24.93 2.93 -3.72
N GLY A 194 -25.76 3.57 -2.91
CA GLY A 194 -27.19 3.28 -2.81
C GLY A 194 -27.52 1.89 -2.26
N GLY A 195 -28.72 1.41 -2.59
CA GLY A 195 -29.17 0.06 -2.25
C GLY A 195 -28.40 -1.02 -3.01
N VAL A 196 -28.41 -2.23 -2.47
CA VAL A 196 -27.78 -3.41 -3.07
C VAL A 196 -28.83 -4.46 -3.39
N GLU A 197 -28.75 -4.97 -4.60
CA GLU A 197 -29.59 -6.03 -5.13
C GLU A 197 -28.72 -7.27 -5.34
N ARG A 198 -29.16 -8.41 -4.82
CA ARG A 198 -28.54 -9.70 -5.11
C ARG A 198 -29.36 -10.40 -6.18
N VAL A 199 -28.76 -10.62 -7.34
CA VAL A 199 -29.37 -11.33 -8.47
C VAL A 199 -28.75 -12.72 -8.55
N VAL A 200 -29.58 -13.75 -8.60
CA VAL A 200 -29.16 -15.16 -8.71
C VAL A 200 -29.64 -15.75 -10.03
N ASN A 201 -28.95 -16.78 -10.55
CA ASN A 201 -29.29 -17.45 -11.81
C ASN A 201 -29.43 -16.47 -12.99
N HIS A 202 -28.56 -15.47 -13.05
CA HIS A 202 -28.57 -14.47 -14.12
C HIS A 202 -28.07 -15.06 -15.44
N ARG A 203 -28.31 -14.35 -16.54
CA ARG A 203 -27.85 -14.74 -17.89
C ARG A 203 -26.87 -13.76 -18.52
N PHE A 204 -26.39 -12.78 -17.75
CA PHE A 204 -25.33 -11.88 -18.22
C PHE A 204 -24.08 -12.65 -18.62
N ASP A 205 -23.57 -12.37 -19.81
CA ASP A 205 -22.18 -12.61 -20.15
C ASP A 205 -21.32 -11.41 -19.69
N ALA A 206 -20.01 -11.45 -19.94
CA ALA A 206 -19.11 -10.41 -19.46
C ALA A 206 -19.41 -9.03 -20.09
N GLN A 207 -19.76 -9.00 -21.37
CA GLN A 207 -20.03 -7.76 -22.09
C GLN A 207 -21.38 -7.15 -21.66
N GLY A 208 -22.44 -7.94 -21.62
CA GLY A 208 -23.76 -7.50 -21.17
C GLY A 208 -23.76 -7.07 -19.70
N LEU A 209 -22.85 -7.63 -18.88
CA LEU A 209 -22.64 -7.16 -17.51
C LEU A 209 -21.92 -5.79 -17.45
N LEU A 210 -20.91 -5.57 -18.31
CA LEU A 210 -20.19 -4.29 -18.40
C LEU A 210 -21.05 -3.16 -19.00
N GLU A 211 -22.06 -3.51 -19.80
CA GLU A 211 -23.05 -2.57 -20.34
C GLU A 211 -24.08 -2.13 -19.31
N GLN A 212 -24.11 -2.75 -18.12
CA GLN A 212 -24.93 -2.25 -17.01
C GLN A 212 -24.35 -0.94 -16.50
N ASP A 213 -25.14 0.14 -16.50
CA ASP A 213 -24.77 1.46 -15.98
C ASP A 213 -24.82 1.51 -14.43
N ARG A 214 -24.34 0.46 -13.78
CA ARG A 214 -24.33 0.34 -12.32
C ARG A 214 -23.18 -0.53 -11.82
N PRO A 215 -22.60 -0.22 -10.65
CA PRO A 215 -21.50 -1.01 -10.11
C PRO A 215 -21.95 -2.41 -9.74
N PHE A 216 -21.05 -3.38 -9.90
CA PHE A 216 -21.31 -4.76 -9.54
C PHE A 216 -20.09 -5.45 -8.92
N LEU A 217 -20.40 -6.58 -8.28
CA LEU A 217 -19.46 -7.59 -7.86
C LEU A 217 -19.98 -8.93 -8.40
N ALA A 218 -19.18 -9.58 -9.23
CA ALA A 218 -19.59 -10.78 -9.96
C ALA A 218 -18.55 -11.89 -9.83
N LYS A 219 -19.02 -13.13 -9.91
CA LYS A 219 -18.13 -14.29 -10.02
C LYS A 219 -17.73 -14.50 -11.47
N VAL A 220 -16.46 -14.75 -11.71
CA VAL A 220 -15.92 -15.01 -13.05
C VAL A 220 -14.98 -16.19 -13.08
N SER A 221 -14.82 -16.75 -14.27
CA SER A 221 -13.79 -17.70 -14.65
C SER A 221 -13.05 -17.16 -15.86
N ILE A 222 -11.73 -17.22 -15.84
CA ILE A 222 -10.91 -16.79 -16.97
C ILE A 222 -10.54 -18.06 -17.74
N ARG A 223 -10.94 -18.14 -19.01
CA ARG A 223 -10.68 -19.30 -19.87
C ARG A 223 -9.34 -19.18 -20.60
N GLU A 224 -9.04 -17.98 -21.05
CA GLU A 224 -7.84 -17.65 -21.80
C GLU A 224 -7.39 -16.22 -21.45
N MET A 225 -6.09 -15.96 -21.45
CA MET A 225 -5.52 -14.63 -21.27
C MET A 225 -4.32 -14.46 -22.20
N HIS A 226 -4.12 -13.23 -22.67
CA HIS A 226 -3.00 -12.83 -23.51
C HIS A 226 -1.67 -13.27 -22.88
N PRO A 227 -0.74 -13.87 -23.64
CA PRO A 227 0.50 -14.42 -23.10
C PRO A 227 1.33 -13.43 -22.28
N ASP A 228 1.43 -12.18 -22.71
CA ASP A 228 2.18 -11.16 -21.96
C ASP A 228 1.48 -10.71 -20.67
N ALA A 229 0.14 -10.80 -20.64
CA ALA A 229 -0.64 -10.41 -19.47
C ALA A 229 -0.72 -11.53 -18.43
N ALA A 230 -0.66 -12.79 -18.85
CA ALA A 230 -0.82 -13.93 -17.96
C ALA A 230 0.21 -13.96 -16.81
N PRO A 231 1.52 -13.75 -17.03
CA PRO A 231 2.52 -13.68 -15.96
C PRO A 231 2.32 -12.49 -15.02
N VAL A 232 1.93 -11.33 -15.55
CA VAL A 232 1.73 -10.09 -14.78
C VAL A 232 0.45 -10.15 -13.95
N PHE A 233 -0.61 -10.74 -14.51
CA PHE A 233 -1.90 -10.92 -13.84
C PHE A 233 -1.95 -12.19 -12.97
N VAL A 234 -0.97 -13.09 -13.13
CA VAL A 234 -0.84 -14.39 -12.42
C VAL A 234 -1.96 -15.37 -12.81
N PHE A 235 -2.29 -15.40 -14.10
CA PHE A 235 -3.27 -16.34 -14.64
C PHE A 235 -2.64 -17.74 -14.79
N GLY A 236 -3.32 -18.79 -14.31
CA GLY A 236 -2.88 -20.19 -14.47
C GLY A 236 -1.84 -20.69 -13.44
N SER A 237 -1.31 -19.82 -12.57
CA SER A 237 -0.42 -20.22 -11.48
C SER A 237 -1.18 -20.91 -10.35
N ASN A 238 -1.43 -22.22 -10.51
CA ASN A 238 -1.81 -23.08 -9.41
C ASN A 238 -0.60 -23.27 -8.48
N ASN A 239 -0.52 -22.48 -7.42
CA ASN A 239 0.49 -22.68 -6.40
C ASN A 239 0.22 -24.01 -5.65
N ARG A 240 1.20 -24.91 -5.69
CA ARG A 240 1.21 -26.31 -5.19
C ARG A 240 1.05 -26.46 -3.65
N ARG A 241 0.47 -25.50 -2.94
CA ARG A 241 0.35 -25.51 -1.46
C ARG A 241 -1.06 -25.23 -0.94
N GLY A 242 -2.09 -25.73 -1.64
CA GLY A 242 -3.42 -25.99 -1.06
C GLY A 242 -4.24 -24.79 -0.57
N VAL A 243 -3.75 -23.55 -0.65
CA VAL A 243 -4.47 -22.35 -0.18
C VAL A 243 -4.32 -21.23 -1.19
N GLN A 244 -5.08 -21.33 -2.28
CA GLN A 244 -5.74 -20.16 -2.88
C GLN A 244 -6.83 -20.69 -3.80
N ALA A 245 -8.09 -20.57 -3.36
CA ALA A 245 -9.20 -20.68 -4.28
C ALA A 245 -8.99 -19.63 -5.36
N SER A 246 -8.93 -20.06 -6.63
CA SER A 246 -8.99 -19.15 -7.78
C SER A 246 -9.98 -18.04 -7.48
N ARG A 247 -9.52 -16.79 -7.50
CA ARG A 247 -10.32 -15.62 -7.14
C ARG A 247 -11.49 -15.54 -8.11
N ARG A 248 -12.68 -15.88 -7.62
CA ARG A 248 -13.90 -15.84 -8.43
C ARG A 248 -14.50 -14.44 -8.47
N TRP A 249 -14.45 -13.68 -7.37
CA TRP A 249 -15.15 -12.40 -7.29
C TRP A 249 -14.31 -11.24 -7.83
N VAL A 250 -14.90 -10.49 -8.76
CA VAL A 250 -14.29 -9.32 -9.39
C VAL A 250 -15.25 -8.13 -9.39
N THR A 251 -14.67 -6.94 -9.35
CA THR A 251 -15.40 -5.67 -9.51
C THR A 251 -15.60 -5.33 -10.99
N PHE A 252 -16.45 -4.34 -11.27
CA PHE A 252 -16.56 -3.72 -12.60
C PHE A 252 -15.19 -3.38 -13.21
N TYR A 253 -14.33 -2.70 -12.45
CA TYR A 253 -13.03 -2.23 -12.95
C TYR A 253 -12.12 -3.36 -13.39
N GLU A 254 -12.16 -4.48 -12.68
CA GLU A 254 -11.35 -5.64 -13.00
C GLU A 254 -11.91 -6.39 -14.18
N LEU A 255 -13.24 -6.60 -14.23
CA LEU A 255 -13.86 -7.24 -15.38
C LEU A 255 -13.56 -6.46 -16.66
N ALA A 256 -13.65 -5.12 -16.62
CA ALA A 256 -13.38 -4.25 -17.75
C ALA A 256 -11.93 -4.35 -18.28
N VAL A 257 -10.97 -4.65 -17.41
CA VAL A 257 -9.58 -4.89 -17.81
C VAL A 257 -9.42 -6.33 -18.30
N MET A 258 -9.95 -7.31 -17.57
CA MET A 258 -9.81 -8.73 -17.90
C MET A 258 -10.41 -9.07 -19.27
N THR A 259 -11.57 -8.53 -19.63
CA THR A 259 -12.22 -8.79 -20.93
C THR A 259 -11.45 -8.25 -22.12
N ARG A 260 -10.58 -7.25 -21.91
CA ARG A 260 -9.67 -6.75 -22.95
C ARG A 260 -8.43 -7.61 -23.14
N LEU A 261 -8.09 -8.40 -22.12
CA LEU A 261 -6.88 -9.20 -22.07
C LEU A 261 -7.14 -10.68 -22.34
N GLY A 262 -8.40 -11.12 -22.39
CA GLY A 262 -8.71 -12.54 -22.48
C GLY A 262 -10.19 -12.86 -22.52
N GLN A 263 -10.50 -14.15 -22.55
CA GLN A 263 -11.86 -14.66 -22.53
C GLN A 263 -12.30 -14.88 -21.08
N VAL A 264 -13.28 -14.09 -20.65
CA VAL A 264 -13.84 -14.13 -19.28
C VAL A 264 -15.29 -14.59 -19.35
N GLU A 265 -15.62 -15.59 -18.54
CA GLU A 265 -16.97 -16.10 -18.34
C GLU A 265 -17.51 -15.62 -17.00
N VAL A 266 -18.72 -15.05 -16.99
CA VAL A 266 -19.42 -14.70 -15.76
C VAL A 266 -20.18 -15.93 -15.26
N LEU A 267 -19.90 -16.35 -14.03
CA LEU A 267 -20.55 -17.50 -13.41
C LEU A 267 -21.96 -17.12 -12.96
N GLN A 268 -22.96 -17.89 -13.39
CA GLN A 268 -24.39 -17.57 -13.28
C GLN A 268 -24.97 -17.63 -11.85
N ASP A 269 -24.16 -18.03 -10.85
CA ASP A 269 -24.63 -18.25 -9.47
C ASP A 269 -25.26 -16.99 -8.88
N GLU A 270 -24.50 -15.90 -8.81
CA GLU A 270 -24.88 -14.67 -8.14
C GLU A 270 -24.04 -13.47 -8.54
N ILE A 271 -24.70 -12.32 -8.61
CA ILE A 271 -24.12 -10.99 -8.76
C ILE A 271 -24.72 -10.09 -7.68
N TYR A 272 -23.86 -9.25 -7.09
CA TYR A 272 -24.33 -8.11 -6.31
C TYR A 272 -24.25 -6.88 -7.20
N PHE A 273 -25.37 -6.18 -7.32
CA PHE A 273 -25.43 -4.91 -8.00
C PHE A 273 -25.78 -3.80 -7.02
N TRP A 274 -25.08 -2.68 -7.14
CA TRP A 274 -25.42 -1.44 -6.45
C TRP A 274 -26.29 -0.59 -7.35
N ASN A 275 -27.12 0.28 -6.78
CA ASN A 275 -28.07 1.06 -7.57
C ASN A 275 -27.41 2.20 -8.34
N GLU A 276 -26.25 2.67 -7.88
CA GLU A 276 -25.59 3.84 -8.46
C GLU A 276 -24.07 3.78 -8.29
N TRP A 277 -23.38 4.46 -9.20
CA TRP A 277 -22.03 4.96 -8.98
C TRP A 277 -22.13 6.21 -8.10
N ALA A 278 -21.63 6.11 -6.88
CA ALA A 278 -21.54 7.25 -5.98
C ALA A 278 -20.14 7.86 -6.06
N ASP A 279 -20.08 9.19 -5.95
CA ASP A 279 -18.83 9.84 -5.61
C ASP A 279 -18.37 9.38 -4.23
N VAL A 280 -17.05 9.32 -4.05
CA VAL A 280 -16.48 9.24 -2.71
C VAL A 280 -17.01 10.42 -1.90
N SER A 281 -17.73 10.13 -0.82
CA SER A 281 -18.41 11.15 0.00
C SER A 281 -17.41 12.21 0.46
N LYS A 282 -17.85 13.45 0.70
CA LYS A 282 -16.96 14.57 1.07
C LYS A 282 -15.95 14.23 2.18
N GLN A 283 -16.35 13.47 3.20
CA GLN A 283 -15.46 13.06 4.30
C GLN A 283 -14.33 12.10 3.89
N HIS A 284 -14.53 11.34 2.81
CA HIS A 284 -13.60 10.34 2.27
C HIS A 284 -12.78 10.87 1.08
N ARG A 285 -13.01 12.11 0.63
CA ARG A 285 -12.17 12.75 -0.38
C ARG A 285 -10.84 13.16 0.24
N LEU A 286 -9.81 13.34 -0.59
CA LEU A 286 -8.58 13.98 -0.13
C LEU A 286 -8.91 15.37 0.45
N PRO A 287 -8.48 15.66 1.69
CA PRO A 287 -8.64 16.98 2.29
C PRO A 287 -8.09 18.09 1.39
N ASP A 288 -8.77 19.24 1.34
CA ASP A 288 -8.45 20.33 0.39
C ASP A 288 -6.98 20.78 0.44
N ILE A 289 -6.39 20.81 1.63
CA ILE A 289 -4.96 21.14 1.81
C ILE A 289 -4.01 20.15 1.10
N LEU A 290 -4.40 18.89 0.93
CA LEU A 290 -3.61 17.91 0.16
C LEU A 290 -3.83 18.03 -1.35
N ASN A 291 -4.84 18.79 -1.79
CA ASN A 291 -5.06 19.13 -3.20
C ASN A 291 -4.37 20.46 -3.59
N ASP A 292 -3.87 21.23 -2.63
CA ASP A 292 -3.02 22.39 -2.91
C ASP A 292 -1.75 21.95 -3.64
N SER A 293 -1.39 22.62 -4.74
CA SER A 293 -0.31 22.18 -5.63
C SER A 293 1.05 22.14 -4.94
N MET A 294 1.34 23.06 -4.02
CA MET A 294 2.61 23.06 -3.29
C MET A 294 2.66 21.92 -2.28
N VAL A 295 1.57 21.69 -1.55
CA VAL A 295 1.49 20.59 -0.59
C VAL A 295 1.52 19.24 -1.31
N ALA A 296 0.78 19.07 -2.40
CA ALA A 296 0.75 17.85 -3.21
C ALA A 296 2.11 17.52 -3.82
N ALA A 297 2.92 18.53 -4.16
CA ALA A 297 4.29 18.35 -4.64
C ALA A 297 5.26 18.00 -3.49
N SER A 298 5.04 18.54 -2.28
CA SER A 298 5.91 18.30 -1.12
C SER A 298 5.97 16.82 -0.73
N TYR A 299 7.13 16.38 -0.24
CA TYR A 299 7.32 14.99 0.18
C TYR A 299 6.35 14.59 1.30
N SER A 300 6.14 15.47 2.28
CA SER A 300 5.21 15.21 3.37
C SER A 300 3.75 15.09 2.90
N GLY A 301 3.30 15.99 2.00
CA GLY A 301 1.96 15.90 1.41
C GLY A 301 1.74 14.61 0.64
N GLN A 302 2.76 14.13 -0.08
CA GLN A 302 2.73 12.85 -0.77
C GLN A 302 2.57 11.65 0.18
N ILE A 303 3.31 11.59 1.29
CA ILE A 303 3.18 10.51 2.28
C ILE A 303 1.82 10.56 2.99
N VAL A 304 1.32 11.76 3.33
CA VAL A 304 0.01 11.92 3.97
C VAL A 304 -1.13 11.53 3.02
N ALA A 305 -1.04 11.88 1.74
CA ALA A 305 -2.00 11.45 0.73
C ALA A 305 -1.98 9.92 0.52
N GLU A 306 -0.80 9.30 0.54
CA GLU A 306 -0.67 7.85 0.52
C GLU A 306 -1.32 7.19 1.75
N ALA A 307 -1.13 7.76 2.95
CA ALA A 307 -1.77 7.26 4.16
C ALA A 307 -3.30 7.38 4.11
N HIS A 308 -3.81 8.46 3.51
CA HIS A 308 -5.25 8.65 3.27
C HIS A 308 -5.80 7.60 2.30
N LEU A 309 -5.15 7.40 1.14
CA LEU A 309 -5.57 6.35 0.21
C LEU A 309 -5.53 4.98 0.87
N ALA A 310 -4.46 4.67 1.60
CA ALA A 310 -4.32 3.42 2.33
C ALA A 310 -5.48 3.20 3.32
N ALA A 311 -5.93 4.25 4.01
CA ALA A 311 -7.07 4.20 4.93
C ALA A 311 -8.39 3.82 4.24
N LEU A 312 -8.58 4.24 2.98
CA LEU A 312 -9.78 3.96 2.19
C LEU A 312 -9.78 2.56 1.57
N VAL A 313 -8.61 2.07 1.12
CA VAL A 313 -8.51 0.77 0.42
C VAL A 313 -8.36 -0.40 1.39
N LEU A 314 -7.93 -0.16 2.64
CA LEU A 314 -7.83 -1.20 3.66
C LEU A 314 -9.20 -1.53 4.24
N PRO A 315 -9.44 -2.80 4.63
CA PRO A 315 -10.65 -3.19 5.36
C PRO A 315 -10.75 -2.40 6.67
N VAL A 316 -11.97 -2.03 7.04
CA VAL A 316 -12.23 -1.27 8.27
C VAL A 316 -12.03 -2.19 9.47
N VAL A 317 -11.24 -1.75 10.45
CA VAL A 317 -11.10 -2.45 11.73
C VAL A 317 -11.92 -1.70 12.78
N PRO A 318 -13.06 -2.24 13.25
CA PRO A 318 -13.86 -1.59 14.28
C PRO A 318 -13.03 -1.34 15.55
N ARG A 319 -13.20 -0.17 16.16
CA ARG A 319 -12.68 0.07 17.51
C ARG A 319 -13.32 -0.91 18.50
N SER A 320 -12.53 -1.40 19.45
CA SER A 320 -13.02 -2.11 20.62
C SER A 320 -14.05 -1.24 21.34
N ILE A 321 -15.30 -1.69 21.38
CA ILE A 321 -16.18 -1.32 22.49
C ILE A 321 -15.60 -2.07 23.69
N ALA A 322 -15.18 -1.34 24.73
CA ALA A 322 -14.55 -1.89 25.91
C ALA A 322 -15.31 -3.14 26.40
N GLY A 323 -14.65 -4.31 26.39
CA GLY A 323 -15.20 -5.58 26.89
C GLY A 323 -15.31 -6.74 25.87
N ALA A 324 -15.12 -6.51 24.56
CA ALA A 324 -15.18 -7.59 23.58
C ALA A 324 -13.87 -8.41 23.52
N ARG A 325 -13.92 -9.69 23.90
CA ARG A 325 -12.80 -10.66 23.87
C ARG A 325 -12.50 -11.26 22.49
N THR A 326 -13.28 -10.93 21.46
CA THR A 326 -13.14 -11.50 20.11
C THR A 326 -12.24 -10.62 19.25
N PRO A 327 -11.23 -11.18 18.54
CA PRO A 327 -10.48 -10.42 17.55
C PRO A 327 -11.46 -9.80 16.55
N HIS A 328 -11.40 -8.47 16.39
CA HIS A 328 -12.34 -7.75 15.55
C HIS A 328 -12.23 -8.23 14.10
N ARG A 329 -13.32 -8.82 13.57
CA ARG A 329 -13.40 -9.19 12.16
C ARG A 329 -13.26 -7.91 11.31
N LYS A 330 -12.31 -7.93 10.37
CA LYS A 330 -12.14 -6.88 9.36
C LYS A 330 -13.44 -6.74 8.56
N ILE A 331 -13.86 -5.51 8.30
CA ILE A 331 -15.05 -5.21 7.52
C ILE A 331 -14.62 -4.73 6.14
N TYR A 332 -14.93 -5.52 5.13
CA TYR A 332 -14.72 -5.19 3.73
C TYR A 332 -15.95 -4.42 3.23
N THR A 333 -15.75 -3.17 2.82
CA THR A 333 -16.80 -2.31 2.27
C THR A 333 -16.77 -2.33 0.74
N PRO A 334 -17.89 -2.07 0.06
CA PRO A 334 -17.89 -1.95 -1.41
C PRO A 334 -16.88 -0.92 -1.90
N SER A 335 -16.80 0.24 -1.22
CA SER A 335 -15.84 1.30 -1.56
C SER A 335 -14.38 0.84 -1.40
N CYS A 336 -14.01 0.15 -0.32
CA CYS A 336 -12.62 -0.27 -0.15
C CYS A 336 -12.21 -1.34 -1.18
N VAL A 337 -13.12 -2.24 -1.55
CA VAL A 337 -12.89 -3.26 -2.58
C VAL A 337 -12.76 -2.61 -3.96
N SER A 338 -13.67 -1.70 -4.32
CA SER A 338 -13.62 -1.01 -5.61
C SER A 338 -12.40 -0.10 -5.75
N LEU A 339 -12.05 0.69 -4.71
CA LEU A 339 -10.86 1.55 -4.77
C LEU A 339 -9.56 0.73 -4.80
N ALA A 340 -9.49 -0.39 -4.07
CA ALA A 340 -8.35 -1.32 -4.17
C ALA A 340 -8.24 -1.91 -5.58
N ALA A 341 -9.37 -2.26 -6.20
CA ALA A 341 -9.39 -2.73 -7.58
C ALA A 341 -8.92 -1.64 -8.57
N VAL A 342 -9.35 -0.38 -8.40
CA VAL A 342 -8.87 0.74 -9.23
C VAL A 342 -7.36 0.93 -9.10
N ASP A 343 -6.83 1.03 -7.87
CA ASP A 343 -5.38 1.11 -7.61
C ASP A 343 -4.62 -0.04 -8.30
N ARG A 344 -5.10 -1.26 -8.12
CA ARG A 344 -4.50 -2.47 -8.70
C ARG A 344 -4.55 -2.46 -10.23
N MET A 345 -5.64 -2.01 -10.84
CA MET A 345 -5.77 -1.93 -12.30
C MET A 345 -4.94 -0.79 -12.90
N MET A 346 -4.76 0.32 -12.19
CA MET A 346 -3.83 1.38 -12.60
C MET A 346 -2.38 0.91 -12.58
N THR A 347 -1.97 0.28 -11.48
CA THR A 347 -0.60 -0.24 -11.32
C THR A 347 -0.32 -1.47 -12.19
N PHE A 348 -1.34 -2.29 -12.47
CA PHE A 348 -1.24 -3.37 -13.47
C PHE A 348 -0.88 -2.83 -14.85
N LYS A 349 -1.50 -1.72 -15.30
CA LYS A 349 -1.15 -1.10 -16.59
C LYS A 349 0.32 -0.67 -16.66
N LEU A 350 0.86 -0.15 -15.55
CA LEU A 350 2.29 0.16 -15.46
C LEU A 350 3.16 -1.10 -15.52
N ALA A 351 2.78 -2.17 -14.83
CA ALA A 351 3.49 -3.43 -14.90
C ALA A 351 3.47 -4.02 -16.33
N MET A 352 2.33 -3.94 -17.02
CA MET A 352 2.24 -4.32 -18.43
C MET A 352 3.13 -3.48 -19.33
N ALA A 353 3.15 -2.15 -19.13
CA ALA A 353 4.02 -1.25 -19.88
C ALA A 353 5.50 -1.56 -19.64
N ALA A 354 5.88 -1.90 -18.40
CA ALA A 354 7.23 -2.35 -18.07
C ALA A 354 7.58 -3.66 -18.82
N THR A 355 6.67 -4.65 -18.83
CA THR A 355 6.86 -5.88 -19.62
C THR A 355 7.03 -5.61 -21.10
N GLN A 356 6.27 -4.67 -21.67
CA GLN A 356 6.39 -4.27 -23.08
C GLN A 356 7.71 -3.54 -23.38
N ALA A 357 8.32 -2.93 -22.37
CA ALA A 357 9.66 -2.34 -22.42
C ALA A 357 10.77 -3.35 -22.09
N ASN A 358 10.50 -4.67 -22.14
CA ASN A 358 11.42 -5.75 -21.80
C ASN A 358 11.91 -5.77 -20.35
N LEU A 359 11.29 -4.99 -19.46
CA LEU A 359 11.59 -5.02 -18.04
C LEU A 359 10.85 -6.17 -17.35
N THR A 360 11.40 -6.64 -16.23
CA THR A 360 10.81 -7.76 -15.46
C THR A 360 10.05 -7.23 -14.23
N PRO A 361 8.74 -6.95 -14.31
CA PRO A 361 7.96 -6.61 -13.13
C PRO A 361 7.82 -7.83 -12.23
N THR A 362 8.07 -7.65 -10.94
CA THR A 362 7.96 -8.70 -9.92
C THR A 362 6.70 -8.57 -9.07
N PHE A 363 6.20 -7.35 -8.92
CA PHE A 363 5.10 -7.06 -8.01
C PHE A 363 4.53 -5.65 -8.26
N TYR A 364 3.25 -5.43 -7.99
CA TYR A 364 2.64 -4.09 -8.05
C TYR A 364 1.51 -3.90 -7.04
N MET A 365 1.41 -2.68 -6.51
CA MET A 365 0.34 -2.22 -5.60
C MET A 365 0.48 -0.71 -5.33
N SER A 366 -0.58 -0.05 -4.86
CA SER A 366 -0.52 1.26 -4.19
C SER A 366 0.30 2.32 -4.94
N GLY A 367 0.03 2.47 -6.24
CA GLY A 367 0.74 3.38 -7.13
C GLY A 367 2.19 3.01 -7.46
N ARG A 368 2.60 1.75 -7.22
CA ARG A 368 3.97 1.25 -7.41
C ARG A 368 4.01 0.01 -8.29
N VAL A 369 5.08 -0.11 -9.06
CA VAL A 369 5.52 -1.36 -9.69
C VAL A 369 6.96 -1.64 -9.25
N TYR A 370 7.29 -2.90 -8.99
CA TYR A 370 8.63 -3.32 -8.61
C TYR A 370 9.23 -4.07 -9.78
N VAL A 371 10.39 -3.63 -10.24
CA VAL A 371 11.07 -4.16 -11.41
C VAL A 371 12.39 -4.77 -10.98
N GLN A 372 12.74 -5.89 -11.60
CA GLN A 372 14.02 -6.56 -11.39
C GLN A 372 14.93 -6.28 -12.58
N THR A 373 16.16 -5.87 -12.31
CA THR A 373 17.24 -5.62 -13.28
C THR A 373 18.40 -6.58 -13.02
N SER A 374 19.18 -6.92 -14.04
CA SER A 374 20.28 -7.89 -13.96
C SER A 374 21.65 -7.35 -14.35
N GLY A 375 21.73 -6.08 -14.78
CA GLY A 375 22.96 -5.38 -15.16
C GLY A 375 22.72 -3.90 -15.41
N GLU A 376 23.78 -3.17 -15.76
CA GLU A 376 23.75 -1.73 -15.99
C GLU A 376 22.86 -1.33 -17.18
N ASP A 377 22.82 -2.13 -18.25
CA ASP A 377 21.96 -1.87 -19.41
C ASP A 377 20.47 -1.91 -19.03
N ASP A 378 20.04 -2.91 -18.24
CA ASP A 378 18.67 -3.00 -17.72
C ASP A 378 18.32 -1.80 -16.80
N GLU A 379 19.31 -1.25 -16.07
CA GLU A 379 19.13 -0.07 -15.22
C GLU A 379 18.96 1.20 -16.07
N LEU A 380 19.68 1.34 -17.18
CA LEU A 380 19.50 2.45 -18.13
C LEU A 380 18.13 2.39 -18.82
N GLU A 381 17.70 1.21 -19.25
CA GLU A 381 16.36 1.01 -19.81
C GLU A 381 15.26 1.31 -18.79
N LEU A 382 15.48 0.95 -17.53
CA LEU A 382 14.58 1.28 -16.43
C LEU A 382 14.47 2.79 -16.21
N ASP A 383 15.59 3.52 -16.27
CA ASP A 383 15.64 4.98 -16.13
C ASP A 383 14.85 5.68 -17.25
N ASP A 384 15.05 5.26 -18.49
CA ASP A 384 14.34 5.79 -19.64
C ASP A 384 12.84 5.50 -19.56
N PHE A 385 12.47 4.26 -19.21
CA PHE A 385 11.07 3.89 -18.97
C PHE A 385 10.43 4.73 -17.85
N ALA A 386 11.13 4.93 -16.73
CA ALA A 386 10.61 5.69 -15.60
C ALA A 386 10.38 7.16 -15.98
N ARG A 387 11.31 7.76 -16.73
CA ARG A 387 11.21 9.13 -17.24
C ARG A 387 10.02 9.29 -18.19
N ASP A 388 9.90 8.39 -19.16
CA ASP A 388 8.84 8.44 -20.17
C ASP A 388 7.45 8.18 -19.56
N ALA A 389 7.36 7.29 -18.57
CA ALA A 389 6.13 7.00 -17.85
C ALA A 389 5.78 8.05 -16.77
N GLY A 390 6.63 9.06 -16.56
CA GLY A 390 6.44 10.11 -15.55
C GLY A 390 6.42 9.56 -14.11
N LEU A 391 7.23 8.53 -13.84
CA LEU A 391 7.33 7.88 -12.55
C LEU A 391 8.46 8.52 -11.74
N ALA A 392 8.22 8.69 -10.44
CA ALA A 392 9.31 8.93 -9.49
C ALA A 392 10.19 7.69 -9.44
N PHE A 393 11.45 7.88 -9.80
CA PHE A 393 12.49 6.88 -9.69
C PHE A 393 13.01 6.86 -8.25
N PRO A 394 13.05 5.72 -7.56
CA PRO A 394 13.79 5.56 -6.33
C PRO A 394 15.12 4.86 -6.62
N LEU A 395 16.18 5.39 -6.00
CA LEU A 395 17.51 4.76 -5.86
C LEU A 395 17.50 3.47 -5.01
N THR A 396 16.34 2.84 -4.77
CA THR A 396 16.26 1.71 -3.84
C THR A 396 16.83 0.49 -4.52
N VAL A 397 18.11 0.23 -4.29
CA VAL A 397 18.70 -1.09 -4.50
C VAL A 397 18.46 -1.87 -3.22
N SER A 398 17.37 -2.65 -3.15
CA SER A 398 17.34 -3.68 -2.11
C SER A 398 18.29 -4.80 -2.55
N THR A 399 19.49 -4.85 -1.99
CA THR A 399 20.32 -6.06 -2.00
C THR A 399 19.74 -7.07 -1.00
N GLU A 400 18.51 -7.54 -1.24
CA GLU A 400 18.10 -8.79 -0.61
C GLU A 400 18.99 -9.88 -1.20
N LYS A 401 20.04 -10.28 -0.46
CA LYS A 401 20.62 -11.61 -0.67
C LYS A 401 19.47 -12.58 -0.49
N LEU A 402 18.96 -13.10 -1.60
CA LEU A 402 17.99 -14.18 -1.60
C LEU A 402 18.64 -15.35 -0.86
N GLN A 403 18.30 -15.51 0.42
CA GLN A 403 18.63 -16.73 1.14
C GLN A 403 17.94 -17.87 0.40
N GLU A 404 18.76 -18.80 -0.10
CA GLU A 404 18.31 -20.09 -0.60
C GLU A 404 17.57 -20.81 0.52
N SER A 405 16.24 -20.74 0.53
CA SER A 405 15.45 -21.72 1.25
C SER A 405 15.51 -23.02 0.44
N ALA A 406 16.24 -23.99 0.98
CA ALA A 406 16.34 -25.37 0.50
C ALA A 406 14.99 -26.05 0.26
#